data_AF-A0A822HI82-F1
#
_entry.id   AF-A0A822HI82-F1
#
_cell.length_a   1.000
_cell.length_b   1.000
_cell.length_c   1.000
_cell.angle_alpha   90.00
_cell.angle_beta   90.00
_cell.angle_gamma   90.00
#
_symmetry.space_group_name_H-M   'P 1'
#
loop_
_entity.id
_entity.type
_entity.pdbx_description
1 polymer ?
#
loop_
_entity_poly.entity_id
_entity_poly.type
_entity_poly.pdbx_seq_one_letter_code
_entity_poly.pdbx_strand_id
1 'polypeptide(L)'
;LHGLLEDDQQWDATMSEAAAAQSPARLRNLFALILAVCGPSNPKQLWESYKESLTEDILRNARRQNPGMNLDYTPDMFNQALIIIENKVLEMGGKELEKLELPTPQ
;
A
#
# COMPACT_ATOMS: atom_id res chain seq x y z
N LEU A 1 16.05 -15.74 -18.05
CA LEU A 1 14.88 -14.83 -17.88
C LEU A 1 13.75 -15.61 -17.21
N HIS A 2 13.98 -16.08 -15.98
CA HIS A 2 13.05 -16.88 -15.18
C HIS A 2 13.16 -16.28 -13.78
N GLY A 3 12.33 -15.28 -13.47
CA GLY A 3 12.51 -14.51 -12.23
C GLY A 3 11.68 -13.24 -12.09
N LEU A 4 10.94 -12.81 -13.12
CA LEU A 4 10.03 -11.67 -12.98
C LEU A 4 8.64 -12.10 -12.47
N LEU A 5 8.09 -13.20 -12.99
CA LEU A 5 6.74 -13.66 -12.63
C LEU A 5 6.66 -14.40 -11.28
N GLU A 6 7.75 -15.04 -10.86
CA GLU A 6 7.80 -15.77 -9.58
C GLU A 6 7.84 -14.80 -8.39
N ASP A 7 8.48 -13.64 -8.56
CA ASP A 7 8.59 -12.59 -7.55
C ASP A 7 7.23 -11.93 -7.27
N ASP A 8 6.47 -11.57 -8.31
CA ASP A 8 5.16 -10.93 -8.14
C ASP A 8 4.15 -11.84 -7.41
N GLN A 9 4.17 -13.17 -7.66
CA GLN A 9 3.35 -14.12 -6.91
C GLN A 9 3.77 -14.23 -5.45
N GLN A 10 5.07 -14.17 -5.16
CA GLN A 10 5.57 -14.19 -3.79
C GLN A 10 5.13 -12.94 -3.01
N TRP A 11 5.18 -11.77 -3.64
CA TRP A 11 4.73 -10.52 -3.01
C TRP A 11 3.23 -10.50 -2.79
N ASP A 12 2.45 -11.03 -3.73
CA ASP A 12 1.01 -11.18 -3.56
C ASP A 12 0.67 -12.11 -2.37
N ALA A 13 1.25 -13.31 -2.33
CA ALA A 13 1.04 -14.24 -1.21
C ALA A 13 1.42 -13.60 0.14
N THR A 14 2.60 -12.95 0.18
CA THR A 14 3.10 -12.26 1.38
C THR A 14 2.17 -11.15 1.85
N MET A 15 1.65 -10.33 0.92
CA MET A 15 0.70 -9.26 1.21
C MET A 15 -0.65 -9.81 1.65
N SER A 16 -1.12 -10.90 1.04
CA SER A 16 -2.38 -11.58 1.39
C SER A 16 -2.36 -12.10 2.83
N GLU A 17 -1.29 -12.82 3.21
CA GLU A 17 -1.11 -13.30 4.58
C GLU A 17 -1.01 -12.15 5.58
N ALA A 18 -0.25 -11.11 5.23
CA ALA A 18 -0.13 -9.92 6.06
C ALA A 18 -1.45 -9.17 6.22
N ALA A 19 -2.27 -9.07 5.18
CA ALA A 19 -3.57 -8.41 5.23
C ALA A 19 -4.54 -9.17 6.16
N ALA A 20 -4.44 -10.49 6.22
CA ALA A 20 -5.25 -11.32 7.12
C ALA A 20 -4.80 -11.25 8.59
N ALA A 21 -3.49 -11.07 8.84
CA ALA A 21 -2.91 -11.19 10.19
C ALA A 21 -2.47 -9.87 10.83
N GLN A 22 -2.21 -8.83 10.06
CA GLN A 22 -1.58 -7.60 10.52
C GLN A 22 -2.50 -6.38 10.46
N SER A 23 -2.20 -5.36 11.25
CA SER A 23 -2.89 -4.08 11.17
C SER A 23 -2.52 -3.33 9.87
N PRO A 24 -3.42 -2.49 9.32
CA PRO A 24 -3.17 -1.71 8.09
C PRO A 24 -1.86 -0.92 8.11
N ALA A 25 -1.49 -0.36 9.26
CA ALA A 25 -0.22 0.35 9.44
C ALA A 25 1.02 -0.55 9.23
N ARG A 26 0.97 -1.81 9.68
CA ARG A 26 2.05 -2.79 9.46
C ARG A 26 2.03 -3.30 8.03
N LEU A 27 0.85 -3.49 7.45
CA LEU A 27 0.70 -3.83 6.04
C LEU A 27 1.34 -2.76 5.14
N ARG A 28 1.13 -1.47 5.43
CA ARG A 28 1.79 -0.34 4.76
C ARG A 28 3.31 -0.38 4.90
N ASN A 29 3.85 -0.76 6.06
CA ASN A 29 5.31 -0.92 6.23
C ASN A 29 5.86 -2.02 5.34
N LEU A 30 5.19 -3.17 5.29
CA LEU A 30 5.61 -4.30 4.47
C LEU A 30 5.60 -3.93 2.98
N PHE A 31 4.53 -3.27 2.53
CA PHE A 31 4.42 -2.77 1.17
C PHE A 31 5.55 -1.78 0.83
N ALA A 32 5.82 -0.81 1.71
CA ALA A 32 6.93 0.13 1.54
C ALA A 32 8.30 -0.56 1.48
N LEU A 33 8.51 -1.61 2.29
CA LEU A 33 9.74 -2.40 2.27
C LEU A 33 9.91 -3.14 0.92
N ILE A 34 8.84 -3.78 0.43
CA ILE A 34 8.85 -4.47 -0.88
C ILE A 34 9.19 -3.48 -1.99
N LEU A 35 8.59 -2.29 -1.97
CA LEU A 35 8.89 -1.24 -2.95
C LEU A 35 10.35 -0.75 -2.88
N ALA A 36 10.87 -0.52 -1.66
CA ALA A 36 12.20 0.05 -1.47
C ALA A 36 13.33 -0.95 -1.74
N VAL A 37 13.15 -2.22 -1.36
CA VAL A 37 14.21 -3.23 -1.34
C VAL A 37 14.07 -4.22 -2.49
N CYS A 38 12.86 -4.68 -2.77
CA CYS A 38 12.61 -5.77 -3.73
C CYS A 38 12.36 -5.24 -5.14
N GLY A 39 11.76 -4.05 -5.28
CA GLY A 39 11.48 -3.45 -6.58
C GLY A 39 10.60 -4.35 -7.45
N PRO A 40 9.33 -4.58 -7.04
CA PRO A 40 8.43 -5.49 -7.75
C PRO A 40 8.27 -5.09 -9.22
N SER A 41 7.98 -6.05 -10.11
CA SER A 41 7.78 -5.75 -11.53
C SER A 41 6.56 -4.86 -11.74
N ASN A 42 5.49 -5.12 -10.98
CA ASN A 42 4.20 -4.44 -11.13
C ASN A 42 3.70 -3.84 -9.79
N PRO A 43 4.37 -2.81 -9.23
CA PRO A 43 3.99 -2.18 -7.96
C PRO A 43 2.56 -1.63 -7.98
N LYS A 44 2.12 -1.11 -9.15
CA LYS A 44 0.77 -0.61 -9.36
C LYS A 44 -0.30 -1.69 -9.22
N GLN A 45 -0.04 -2.90 -9.74
CA GLN A 45 -1.00 -4.00 -9.62
C GLN A 45 -1.12 -4.46 -8.17
N LEU A 46 0.01 -4.57 -7.47
CA LEU A 46 0.04 -4.91 -6.05
C LEU A 46 -0.70 -3.85 -5.22
N TRP A 47 -0.49 -2.56 -5.50
CA TRP A 47 -1.26 -1.49 -4.89
C TRP A 47 -2.77 -1.65 -5.12
N GLU A 48 -3.20 -1.84 -6.36
CA GLU A 48 -4.63 -1.96 -6.68
C GLU A 48 -5.30 -3.14 -5.98
N SER A 49 -4.61 -4.27 -5.80
CA SER A 49 -5.11 -5.43 -5.06
C SER A 49 -5.27 -5.20 -3.56
N TYR A 50 -4.39 -4.39 -2.94
CA TYR A 50 -4.32 -4.24 -1.48
C TYR A 50 -4.69 -2.84 -0.96
N LYS A 51 -4.98 -1.86 -1.82
CA LYS A 51 -5.26 -0.46 -1.43
C LYS A 51 -6.36 -0.33 -0.39
N GLU A 52 -7.40 -1.15 -0.46
CA GLU A 52 -8.49 -1.13 0.52
C GLU A 52 -7.99 -1.57 1.90
N SER A 53 -7.28 -2.70 1.98
CA SER A 53 -6.66 -3.18 3.22
C SER A 53 -5.61 -2.20 3.78
N LEU A 54 -4.85 -1.54 2.90
CA LEU A 54 -3.85 -0.52 3.26
C LEU A 54 -4.49 0.77 3.76
N THR A 55 -5.74 1.05 3.39
CA THR A 55 -6.49 2.27 3.74
C THR A 55 -7.58 2.02 4.79
N GLU A 56 -7.80 0.76 5.20
CA GLU A 56 -8.88 0.37 6.11
C GLU A 56 -8.89 1.18 7.42
N ASP A 57 -7.72 1.44 8.02
CA ASP A 57 -7.65 2.23 9.26
C ASP A 57 -8.03 3.70 9.05
N ILE A 58 -7.73 4.27 7.87
CA ILE A 58 -8.10 5.64 7.50
C ILE A 58 -9.63 5.74 7.38
N LEU A 59 -10.25 4.80 6.66
CA LEU A 59 -11.71 4.71 6.55
C LEU A 59 -12.36 4.52 7.93
N ARG A 60 -11.81 3.60 8.73
CA ARG A 60 -12.31 3.34 10.09
C ARG A 60 -12.18 4.58 10.98
N ASN A 61 -11.10 5.33 10.86
CA ASN A 61 -10.92 6.58 11.59
C ASN A 61 -11.90 7.67 11.13
N ALA A 62 -12.13 7.80 9.82
CA ALA A 62 -13.11 8.73 9.27
C ALA A 62 -14.54 8.42 9.75
N ARG A 63 -14.94 7.14 9.76
CA ARG A 63 -16.23 6.67 10.29
C ARG A 63 -16.37 6.94 11.79
N ARG A 64 -15.28 6.83 12.56
CA ARG A 64 -15.27 7.16 14.00
C ARG A 64 -15.45 8.65 14.27
N GLN A 65 -14.88 9.51 13.42
CA GLN A 65 -15.01 10.96 13.54
C GLN A 65 -16.39 11.47 13.07
N ASN A 66 -17.05 10.73 12.17
CA ASN A 66 -18.35 11.08 11.60
C ASN A 66 -19.39 10.00 11.92
N PRO A 67 -19.77 9.81 13.20
CA PRO A 67 -20.76 8.80 13.57
C PRO A 67 -22.10 9.10 12.90
N GLY A 68 -22.56 8.19 12.04
CA GLY A 68 -23.83 8.31 11.31
C GLY A 68 -23.70 8.54 9.80
N MET A 69 -22.52 8.84 9.29
CA MET A 69 -22.27 8.78 7.84
C MET A 69 -21.83 7.38 7.44
N ASN A 70 -22.50 6.80 6.43
CA ASN A 70 -22.00 5.62 5.74
C ASN A 70 -20.92 6.07 4.75
N LEU A 71 -19.70 6.22 5.26
CA LEU A 71 -18.54 6.57 4.43
C LEU A 71 -18.02 5.32 3.74
N ASP A 72 -17.76 5.42 2.45
CA ASP A 72 -17.04 4.42 1.65
C ASP A 72 -15.61 4.89 1.38
N TYR A 73 -14.81 4.06 0.68
CA TYR A 73 -13.46 4.46 0.31
C TYR A 73 -13.51 5.64 -0.66
N THR A 74 -12.72 6.67 -0.35
CA THR A 74 -12.60 7.83 -1.23
C THR A 74 -11.20 7.88 -1.85
N PRO A 75 -11.06 8.52 -3.03
CA PRO A 75 -9.74 8.75 -3.64
C PRO A 75 -8.77 9.45 -2.67
N ASP A 76 -9.27 10.37 -1.84
CA ASP A 76 -8.47 11.09 -0.84
C ASP A 76 -7.88 10.15 0.23
N MET A 77 -8.64 9.14 0.68
CA MET A 77 -8.12 8.17 1.64
C MET A 77 -7.03 7.28 1.03
N PHE A 78 -7.16 6.93 -0.26
CA PHE A 78 -6.10 6.23 -0.98
C PHE A 78 -4.87 7.13 -1.16
N ASN A 79 -5.05 8.41 -1.46
CA ASN A 79 -4.00 9.43 -1.54
C ASN A 79 -3.22 9.51 -0.22
N GLN A 80 -3.93 9.59 0.91
CA GLN A 80 -3.32 9.61 2.24
C GLN A 80 -2.49 8.36 2.52
N ALA A 81 -2.99 7.17 2.15
CA ALA A 81 -2.23 5.93 2.31
C ALA A 81 -0.96 5.91 1.44
N LEU A 82 -1.02 6.42 0.20
CA LEU A 82 0.14 6.55 -0.69
C LEU A 82 1.19 7.49 -0.11
N ILE A 83 0.79 8.65 0.43
CA ILE A 83 1.72 9.59 1.10
C ILE A 83 2.42 8.92 2.29
N ILE A 84 1.68 8.15 3.10
CA ILE A 84 2.27 7.42 4.23
C ILE A 84 3.29 6.39 3.75
N ILE A 85 2.98 5.66 2.68
CA ILE A 85 3.87 4.68 2.08
C ILE A 85 5.11 5.37 1.50
N GLU A 86 4.95 6.47 0.77
CA GLU A 86 6.06 7.24 0.21
C GLU A 86 7.04 7.70 1.28
N ASN A 87 6.53 8.32 2.34
CA ASN A 87 7.35 8.77 3.46
C ASN A 87 8.16 7.60 4.05
N LYS A 88 7.53 6.42 4.21
CA LYS A 88 8.22 5.23 4.70
C LYS A 88 9.30 4.71 3.75
N VAL A 89 9.03 4.71 2.45
CA VAL A 89 10.01 4.33 1.43
C VAL A 89 11.23 5.27 1.50
N LEU A 90 10.99 6.58 1.61
CA LEU A 90 12.04 7.59 1.74
C LEU A 90 12.83 7.44 3.05
N GLU A 91 12.16 7.18 4.18
CA GLU A 91 12.82 6.89 5.47
C GLU A 91 13.73 5.65 5.40
N MET A 92 13.38 4.66 4.59
CA MET A 92 14.18 3.45 4.36
C MET A 92 15.33 3.65 3.37
N GLY A 93 15.51 4.86 2.82
CA GLY A 93 16.52 5.16 1.79
C GLY A 93 16.12 4.68 0.38
N GLY A 94 14.84 4.39 0.16
CA GLY A 94 14.27 4.04 -1.14
C GLY A 94 14.13 5.23 -2.08
N LYS A 95 13.62 4.98 -3.28
CA LYS A 95 13.36 6.00 -4.33
C LYS A 95 11.93 6.54 -4.20
N GLU A 96 11.72 7.77 -4.68
CA GLU A 96 10.39 8.43 -4.74
C GLU A 96 9.37 7.56 -5.50
N LEU A 97 8.08 7.61 -5.11
CA LEU A 97 7.04 6.79 -5.73
C LEU A 97 6.84 7.11 -7.22
N GLU A 98 7.15 8.35 -7.63
CA GLU A 98 7.16 8.79 -9.04
C GLU A 98 8.09 7.91 -9.91
N LYS A 99 9.19 7.39 -9.34
CA LYS A 99 10.12 6.49 -10.04
C LYS A 99 9.71 5.02 -9.99
N LEU A 100 8.65 4.70 -9.26
CA LEU A 100 8.13 3.34 -9.04
C LEU A 100 6.79 3.10 -9.77
N GLU A 101 6.43 3.96 -10.74
CA GLU A 101 5.20 3.84 -11.55
C GLU A 101 3.88 3.78 -10.75
N LEU A 102 3.90 4.26 -9.50
CA LEU A 102 2.74 4.36 -8.64
C LEU A 102 1.96 5.66 -8.91
N PRO A 103 0.64 5.68 -8.66
CA PRO A 103 -0.12 6.92 -8.72
C PRO A 103 0.50 7.93 -7.75
N THR A 104 0.93 9.07 -8.27
CA THR A 104 1.44 10.16 -7.45
C THR A 104 0.30 10.81 -6.68
N PRO A 105 0.51 11.13 -5.40
CA PRO A 105 -0.51 11.82 -4.66
C PRO A 105 -0.75 13.22 -5.26
N GLN A 106 -2.02 13.57 -5.51
CA GLN A 106 -2.42 14.92 -5.95
C GLN A 106 -2.58 15.85 -4.75
#